data_AF-A0A165FLQ6-F1
#
_entry.id   AF-A0A165FLQ6-F1
#
_cell.length_a   1.000
_cell.length_b   1.000
_cell.length_c   1.000
_cell.angle_alpha   90.00
_cell.angle_beta   90.00
_cell.angle_gamma   90.00
#
_symmetry.space_group_name_H-M   'P 1'
#
loop_
_entity.id
_entity.type
_entity.pdbx_description
1 polymer ?
#
loop_
_entity_poly.entity_id
_entity_poly.type
_entity_poly.pdbx_seq_one_letter_code
_entity_poly.pdbx_strand_id
1 'polypeptide(L)'
;MHVLARRASHIARRTSSTITTRSNSSVADDSTTSSLWQQRELLQRVSSLRAPPTHLHDLVLSALSTPPDHAPPLRQLALELGLNPSLGSSRWDDIQSIPTRNLNSALKVVLQPAQSHSHILDALSGVEGVGAKLKIRIAAMRMRYLDAPFLSGEHLLQILNSDSGIGIGQPSIVLGHWLAILPAHLVRLNTTWERAVFPVAKVRKDAVDDLHLVESWIIKHHPSILDDLSIRRALMHAYASTRLAPTDVTRHWSFISSLPVATLPLRAIEHSLSSAPTLDALHAVWSHFKKDLKWELTPKGQLSAPRTFYAQHLSRLGALDEAEKFLSHYPPHGSVAWMFPDPPPDGPKMDKRNAIVTQKNRLAASELRSNGLDLEDVLFVMSVHSPFYMSARDEVPDAQTRRGLPKVKPLKGAAKAKATAKAKMEEEARFGVRAVVSQDAKGKGKGKKSRV
;
A
#
# COMPACT_ATOMS: atom_id res chain seq x y z
N MET A 1 35.45 67.37 0.83
CA MET A 1 35.97 65.98 0.68
C MET A 1 36.25 65.43 2.07
N HIS A 2 35.78 64.21 2.38
CA HIS A 2 36.04 63.42 3.60
C HIS A 2 35.66 64.06 4.97
N VAL A 3 35.14 63.35 5.98
CA VAL A 3 34.68 61.95 6.06
C VAL A 3 33.47 61.82 7.02
N LEU A 4 32.70 60.76 6.84
CA LEU A 4 31.51 60.39 7.64
C LEU A 4 31.85 60.06 9.10
N ALA A 5 30.91 60.27 10.04
CA ALA A 5 30.06 59.17 10.56
C ALA A 5 29.17 59.55 11.78
N ARG A 6 28.13 58.72 12.02
CA ARG A 6 27.31 58.56 13.24
C ARG A 6 26.26 59.63 13.58
N ARG A 7 25.09 59.51 12.95
CA ARG A 7 23.78 59.94 13.50
C ARG A 7 23.16 58.80 14.31
N ALA A 8 22.80 59.01 15.58
CA ALA A 8 21.78 58.24 16.32
C ALA A 8 21.47 58.86 17.70
N SER A 9 20.38 59.63 17.84
CA SER A 9 19.57 59.88 19.06
C SER A 9 18.63 61.09 18.86
N HIS A 10 17.53 61.16 19.63
CA HIS A 10 16.31 62.02 19.52
C HIS A 10 15.15 61.36 18.72
N ILE A 11 13.83 61.50 19.03
CA ILE A 11 13.00 62.11 20.10
C ILE A 11 11.56 61.51 19.96
N ALA A 12 10.64 61.38 20.94
CA ALA A 12 10.75 61.19 22.40
C ALA A 12 9.43 60.66 23.05
N ARG A 13 9.61 59.91 24.16
CA ARG A 13 8.77 59.79 25.39
C ARG A 13 7.45 60.61 25.49
N ARG A 14 6.33 59.87 25.61
CA ARG A 14 5.03 60.16 26.32
C ARG A 14 4.16 61.38 25.91
N THR A 15 2.90 61.09 25.58
CA THR A 15 1.68 61.68 26.21
C THR A 15 0.48 60.73 26.08
N SER A 16 -0.56 60.94 26.89
CA SER A 16 -1.61 59.95 27.20
C SER A 16 -2.96 60.15 26.47
N SER A 17 -3.70 59.06 26.32
CA SER A 17 -5.18 58.92 26.40
C SER A 17 -6.10 59.95 25.73
N THR A 18 -6.85 59.48 24.72
CA THR A 18 -8.32 59.67 24.69
C THR A 18 -9.01 58.46 24.04
N ILE A 19 -10.10 57.97 24.63
CA ILE A 19 -10.95 56.91 24.07
C ILE A 19 -12.25 57.56 23.61
N THR A 20 -12.61 57.44 22.33
CA THR A 20 -14.02 57.52 21.91
C THR A 20 -14.31 56.75 20.61
N THR A 21 -14.96 55.60 20.77
CA THR A 21 -16.03 55.03 19.93
C THR A 21 -15.92 54.93 18.39
N ARG A 22 -15.97 53.67 17.93
CA ARG A 22 -16.70 53.12 16.76
C ARG A 22 -16.46 53.71 15.36
N SER A 23 -15.89 52.88 14.49
CA SER A 23 -16.51 52.49 13.21
C SER A 23 -16.00 51.11 12.75
N ASN A 24 -16.79 50.42 11.94
CA ASN A 24 -16.63 48.98 11.66
C ASN A 24 -15.64 48.70 10.51
N SER A 25 -14.82 47.66 10.64
CA SER A 25 -14.34 46.90 9.49
C SER A 25 -14.06 45.44 9.89
N SER A 26 -14.91 44.53 9.43
CA SER A 26 -14.69 43.09 9.53
C SER A 26 -13.65 42.66 8.50
N VAL A 27 -12.46 42.28 8.95
CA VAL A 27 -11.56 41.40 8.21
C VAL A 27 -11.19 40.28 9.17
N ALA A 28 -11.75 39.09 8.93
CA ALA A 28 -11.28 37.88 9.59
C ALA A 28 -10.08 37.35 8.81
N ASP A 29 -8.99 37.03 9.50
CA ASP A 29 -7.76 36.53 8.90
C ASP A 29 -7.95 35.15 8.25
N ASP A 30 -8.04 35.13 6.91
CA ASP A 30 -8.14 33.93 6.09
C ASP A 30 -6.76 33.25 5.86
N SER A 31 -5.77 33.60 6.67
CA SER A 31 -4.35 33.22 6.52
C SER A 31 -3.97 31.90 7.22
N THR A 32 -4.77 31.46 8.20
CA THR A 32 -4.48 30.24 9.01
C THR A 32 -4.98 28.94 8.38
N THR A 33 -5.92 28.99 7.44
CA THR A 33 -6.45 27.82 6.71
C THR A 33 -5.46 27.32 5.65
N SER A 34 -4.68 28.23 5.05
CA SER A 34 -3.72 27.95 3.98
C SER A 34 -2.56 27.03 4.45
N SER A 35 -2.02 27.26 5.66
CA SER A 35 -0.85 26.51 6.16
C SER A 35 -1.16 25.06 6.59
N LEU A 36 -2.38 24.80 7.09
CA LEU A 36 -2.76 23.48 7.62
C LEU A 36 -3.00 22.44 6.51
N TRP A 37 -3.63 22.87 5.41
CA TRP A 37 -3.85 21.99 4.25
C TRP A 37 -2.53 21.59 3.61
N GLN A 38 -1.61 22.55 3.46
CA GLN A 38 -0.23 22.32 2.96
C GLN A 38 0.54 21.29 3.79
N GLN A 39 0.40 21.27 5.12
CA GLN A 39 1.09 20.29 5.96
C GLN A 39 0.54 18.86 5.80
N ARG A 40 -0.79 18.72 5.67
CA ARG A 40 -1.42 17.41 5.41
C ARG A 40 -1.09 16.89 4.01
N GLU A 41 -1.08 17.79 3.01
CA GLU A 41 -0.63 17.49 1.65
C GLU A 41 0.86 17.09 1.63
N LEU A 42 1.73 17.80 2.36
CA LEU A 42 3.16 17.49 2.44
C LEU A 42 3.39 16.11 3.07
N LEU A 43 2.69 15.77 4.15
CA LEU A 43 2.75 14.43 4.74
C LEU A 43 2.25 13.35 3.75
N GLN A 44 1.19 13.62 2.99
CA GLN A 44 0.72 12.72 1.92
C GLN A 44 1.78 12.55 0.82
N ARG A 45 2.45 13.63 0.41
CA ARG A 45 3.55 13.59 -0.56
C ARG A 45 4.76 12.80 -0.03
N VAL A 46 5.15 12.95 1.23
CA VAL A 46 6.20 12.11 1.85
C VAL A 46 5.76 10.64 1.91
N SER A 47 4.55 10.35 2.42
CA SER A 47 3.99 9.00 2.48
C SER A 47 3.82 8.33 1.10
N SER A 48 3.78 9.10 0.01
CA SER A 48 3.71 8.61 -1.37
C SER A 48 5.02 8.75 -2.16
N LEU A 49 6.14 9.04 -1.49
CA LEU A 49 7.49 9.22 -2.10
C LEU A 49 7.60 10.39 -3.10
N ARG A 50 6.63 11.30 -3.10
CA ARG A 50 6.59 12.53 -3.91
C ARG A 50 7.35 13.70 -3.25
N ALA A 51 7.68 13.59 -1.97
CA ALA A 51 8.55 14.53 -1.25
C ALA A 51 9.57 13.75 -0.37
N PRO A 52 10.76 14.31 -0.12
CA PRO A 52 11.79 13.65 0.70
C PRO A 52 11.40 13.62 2.20
N PRO A 53 11.90 12.63 2.97
CA PRO A 53 11.56 12.47 4.37
C PRO A 53 12.13 13.56 5.30
N THR A 54 13.03 14.40 4.80
CA THR A 54 13.60 15.55 5.55
C THR A 54 12.54 16.51 6.07
N HIS A 55 11.37 16.57 5.43
CA HIS A 55 10.22 17.37 5.90
C HIS A 55 9.54 16.81 7.16
N LEU A 56 9.83 15.58 7.58
CA LEU A 56 9.12 14.96 8.72
C LEU A 56 9.39 15.65 10.05
N HIS A 57 10.60 16.20 10.26
CA HIS A 57 10.96 16.95 11.47
C HIS A 57 10.08 18.20 11.65
N ASP A 58 10.03 19.07 10.63
CA ASP A 58 9.19 20.28 10.63
C ASP A 58 7.70 19.94 10.81
N LEU A 59 7.24 18.84 10.19
CA LEU A 59 5.87 18.35 10.34
C LEU A 59 5.58 17.87 11.78
N VAL A 60 6.54 17.28 12.48
CA VAL A 60 6.41 16.91 13.91
C VAL A 60 6.35 18.17 14.78
N LEU A 61 7.30 19.10 14.63
CA LEU A 61 7.31 20.35 15.39
C LEU A 61 5.99 21.12 15.23
N SER A 62 5.49 21.21 14.00
CA SER A 62 4.19 21.82 13.72
C SER A 62 3.03 21.05 14.33
N ALA A 63 3.00 19.72 14.19
CA ALA A 63 1.91 18.87 14.71
C ALA A 63 1.81 18.88 16.24
N LEU A 64 2.93 19.07 16.95
CA LEU A 64 2.96 19.20 18.41
C LEU A 64 2.53 20.60 18.89
N SER A 65 2.76 21.62 18.07
CA SER A 65 2.41 23.03 18.37
C SER A 65 0.97 23.39 17.97
N THR A 66 0.32 22.56 17.15
CA THR A 66 -1.02 22.79 16.57
C THR A 66 -2.11 22.05 17.36
N PRO A 67 -3.33 22.61 17.52
CA PRO A 67 -4.44 21.89 18.15
C PRO A 67 -4.74 20.54 17.44
N PRO A 68 -5.11 19.47 18.18
CA PRO A 68 -5.19 18.11 17.64
C PRO A 68 -6.07 17.92 16.40
N ASP A 69 -7.19 18.64 16.31
CA ASP A 69 -8.13 18.54 15.18
C ASP A 69 -7.56 19.11 13.87
N HIS A 70 -6.54 19.97 13.97
CA HIS A 70 -5.92 20.69 12.88
C HIS A 70 -4.53 20.14 12.51
N ALA A 71 -3.83 19.51 13.45
CA ALA A 71 -2.54 18.89 13.23
C ALA A 71 -2.56 17.79 12.14
N PRO A 72 -1.41 17.50 11.48
CA PRO A 72 -1.17 16.25 10.78
C PRO A 72 -1.34 15.03 11.73
N PRO A 73 -1.77 13.85 11.24
CA PRO A 73 -1.95 12.69 12.11
C PRO A 73 -0.63 12.20 12.73
N LEU A 74 -0.41 12.48 14.01
CA LEU A 74 0.81 12.12 14.76
C LEU A 74 1.19 10.63 14.64
N ARG A 75 0.20 9.73 14.58
CA ARG A 75 0.42 8.29 14.35
C ARG A 75 1.02 8.00 12.96
N GLN A 76 0.66 8.76 11.94
CA GLN A 76 1.22 8.61 10.59
C GLN A 76 2.64 9.18 10.52
N LEU A 77 2.89 10.34 11.16
CA LEU A 77 4.25 10.89 11.29
C LEU A 77 5.20 9.88 11.94
N ALA A 78 4.82 9.30 13.08
CA ALA A 78 5.63 8.30 13.78
C ALA A 78 5.91 7.05 12.91
N LEU A 79 4.95 6.63 12.07
CA LEU A 79 5.13 5.54 11.12
C LEU A 79 6.09 5.89 9.97
N GLU A 80 6.00 7.09 9.39
CA GLU A 80 6.92 7.52 8.33
C GLU A 80 8.35 7.72 8.88
N LEU A 81 8.52 8.23 10.09
CA LEU A 81 9.84 8.27 10.74
C LEU A 81 10.45 6.87 10.89
N GLY A 82 9.65 5.88 11.31
CA GLY A 82 10.05 4.47 11.35
C GLY A 82 10.39 3.85 9.98
N LEU A 83 9.81 4.38 8.90
CA LEU A 83 10.01 3.93 7.51
C LEU A 83 11.22 4.56 6.80
N ASN A 84 11.79 5.67 7.32
CA ASN A 84 12.86 6.42 6.65
C ASN A 84 14.15 6.43 7.51
N PRO A 85 14.95 5.36 7.50
CA PRO A 85 16.22 5.27 8.23
C PRO A 85 17.30 6.20 7.67
N SER A 86 17.14 6.71 6.44
CA SER A 86 17.95 7.79 5.84
C SER A 86 17.99 9.09 6.66
N LEU A 87 17.04 9.29 7.60
CA LEU A 87 17.07 10.38 8.58
C LEU A 87 18.10 10.18 9.71
N GLY A 88 18.76 9.02 9.78
CA GLY A 88 19.73 8.72 10.84
C GLY A 88 19.08 8.56 12.22
N SER A 89 19.77 9.02 13.26
CA SER A 89 19.33 8.88 14.66
C SER A 89 18.26 9.88 15.08
N SER A 90 18.22 11.08 14.50
CA SER A 90 17.31 12.18 14.92
C SER A 90 15.83 11.82 14.78
N ARG A 91 15.49 10.91 13.86
CA ARG A 91 14.13 10.36 13.73
C ARG A 91 13.61 9.72 15.02
N TRP A 92 14.49 9.24 15.90
CA TRP A 92 14.12 8.67 17.18
C TRP A 92 13.75 9.74 18.21
N ASP A 93 14.44 10.89 18.20
CA ASP A 93 14.10 12.05 19.03
C ASP A 93 12.71 12.59 18.62
N ASP A 94 12.48 12.71 17.31
CA ASP A 94 11.16 13.06 16.75
C ASP A 94 10.08 12.06 17.16
N ILE A 95 10.35 10.74 17.07
CA ILE A 95 9.41 9.69 17.50
C ILE A 95 9.10 9.79 19.02
N GLN A 96 10.12 10.03 19.85
CA GLN A 96 9.97 10.14 21.31
C GLN A 96 9.19 11.38 21.73
N SER A 97 9.27 12.46 20.97
CA SER A 97 8.47 13.68 21.20
C SER A 97 6.96 13.47 21.01
N ILE A 98 6.55 12.46 20.23
CA ILE A 98 5.14 12.18 19.91
C ILE A 98 4.43 11.53 21.11
N PRO A 99 3.38 12.15 21.69
CA PRO A 99 2.74 11.63 22.90
C PRO A 99 2.19 10.21 22.73
N THR A 100 2.63 9.29 23.58
CA THR A 100 2.35 7.84 23.45
C THR A 100 0.85 7.50 23.47
N ARG A 101 -0.03 8.36 23.99
CA ARG A 101 -1.49 8.20 23.90
C ARG A 101 -2.03 8.10 22.46
N ASN A 102 -1.29 8.63 21.48
CA ASN A 102 -1.62 8.57 20.06
C ASN A 102 -1.20 7.25 19.39
N LEU A 103 -0.41 6.42 20.08
CA LEU A 103 0.12 5.16 19.58
C LEU A 103 -0.62 3.97 20.21
N ASN A 104 -0.99 3.00 19.40
CA ASN A 104 -1.51 1.72 19.91
C ASN A 104 -0.37 0.91 20.57
N SER A 105 -0.71 -0.09 21.39
CA SER A 105 0.28 -0.89 22.13
C SER A 105 1.36 -1.52 21.24
N ALA A 106 1.00 -1.96 20.03
CA ALA A 106 1.98 -2.53 19.10
C ALA A 106 2.98 -1.49 18.56
N LEU A 107 2.50 -0.29 18.25
CA LEU A 107 3.35 0.81 17.81
C LEU A 107 4.25 1.33 18.93
N LYS A 108 3.81 1.31 20.19
CA LYS A 108 4.66 1.66 21.34
C LYS A 108 5.87 0.73 21.50
N VAL A 109 5.77 -0.52 21.06
CA VAL A 109 6.89 -1.49 21.10
C VAL A 109 7.83 -1.29 19.93
N VAL A 110 7.31 -1.14 18.70
CA VAL A 110 8.17 -1.09 17.50
C VAL A 110 8.76 0.29 17.19
N LEU A 111 8.21 1.36 17.77
CA LEU A 111 8.71 2.74 17.68
C LEU A 111 9.57 3.10 18.90
N GLN A 112 10.46 2.19 19.30
CA GLN A 112 11.52 2.45 20.27
C GLN A 112 12.87 2.61 19.55
N PRO A 113 13.83 3.38 20.10
CA PRO A 113 15.18 3.45 19.55
C PRO A 113 15.79 2.06 19.39
N ALA A 114 15.92 1.62 18.15
CA ALA A 114 16.45 0.33 17.79
C ALA A 114 17.37 0.45 16.58
N GLN A 115 18.39 -0.39 16.56
CA GLN A 115 19.35 -0.44 15.47
C GLN A 115 19.00 -1.52 14.44
N SER A 116 18.24 -2.56 14.82
CA SER A 116 17.90 -3.71 13.97
C SER A 116 16.53 -4.31 14.36
N HIS A 117 15.99 -5.22 13.53
CA HIS A 117 14.76 -5.96 13.88
C HIS A 117 14.92 -6.91 15.07
N SER A 118 16.13 -7.48 15.31
CA SER A 118 16.37 -8.41 16.42
C SER A 118 15.94 -7.80 17.77
N HIS A 119 16.30 -6.55 18.02
CA HIS A 119 15.96 -5.84 19.27
C HIS A 119 14.44 -5.79 19.53
N ILE A 120 13.62 -5.66 18.48
CA ILE A 120 12.16 -5.71 18.59
C ILE A 120 11.64 -7.14 18.82
N LEU A 121 12.29 -8.14 18.22
CA LEU A 121 11.91 -9.54 18.42
C LEU A 121 12.29 -10.06 19.80
N ASP A 122 13.36 -9.53 20.40
CA ASP A 122 13.71 -9.81 21.80
C ASP A 122 12.70 -9.17 22.76
N ALA A 123 12.28 -7.93 22.48
CA ALA A 123 11.24 -7.22 23.23
C ALA A 123 9.84 -7.88 23.17
N LEU A 124 9.59 -8.77 22.20
CA LEU A 124 8.36 -9.57 22.12
C LEU A 124 8.26 -10.68 23.19
N SER A 125 9.37 -11.07 23.81
CA SER A 125 9.43 -12.16 24.80
C SER A 125 8.50 -11.91 26.00
N GLY A 126 8.43 -10.67 26.48
CA GLY A 126 7.59 -10.25 27.62
C GLY A 126 6.14 -9.89 27.28
N VAL A 127 5.68 -10.07 26.04
CA VAL A 127 4.31 -9.68 25.64
C VAL A 127 3.35 -10.86 25.70
N GLU A 128 2.33 -10.78 26.55
CA GLU A 128 1.28 -11.79 26.61
C GLU A 128 0.20 -11.63 25.51
N GLY A 129 -0.44 -12.73 25.15
CA GLY A 129 -1.59 -12.77 24.24
C GLY A 129 -1.24 -12.84 22.75
N VAL A 130 -1.74 -13.89 22.07
CA VAL A 130 -1.53 -14.18 20.64
C VAL A 130 -1.81 -12.96 19.74
N GLY A 131 -2.97 -12.33 19.92
CA GLY A 131 -3.38 -11.19 19.11
C GLY A 131 -2.55 -9.92 19.33
N ALA A 132 -1.88 -9.79 20.48
CA ALA A 132 -0.94 -8.69 20.74
C ALA A 132 0.41 -8.96 20.07
N LYS A 133 0.97 -10.17 20.28
CA LYS A 133 2.19 -10.64 19.61
C LYS A 133 2.08 -10.50 18.08
N LEU A 134 0.97 -10.93 17.48
CA LEU A 134 0.72 -10.80 16.03
C LEU A 134 0.75 -9.34 15.56
N LYS A 135 0.08 -8.42 16.26
CA LYS A 135 0.03 -7.00 15.89
C LYS A 135 1.41 -6.34 15.95
N ILE A 136 2.24 -6.70 16.94
CA ILE A 136 3.63 -6.23 17.04
C ILE A 136 4.48 -6.80 15.91
N ARG A 137 4.41 -8.11 15.63
CA ARG A 137 5.12 -8.75 14.51
C ARG A 137 4.81 -8.07 13.17
N ILE A 138 3.53 -7.82 12.87
CA ILE A 138 3.08 -7.11 11.65
C ILE A 138 3.55 -5.64 11.64
N ALA A 139 3.66 -5.00 12.81
CA ALA A 139 4.19 -3.64 12.91
C ALA A 139 5.71 -3.61 12.69
N ALA A 140 6.45 -4.60 13.21
CA ALA A 140 7.90 -4.74 13.08
C ALA A 140 8.33 -4.93 11.62
N MET A 141 7.58 -5.74 10.85
CA MET A 141 7.77 -5.90 9.40
C MET A 141 7.73 -4.58 8.60
N ARG A 142 7.04 -3.56 9.13
CA ARG A 142 6.95 -2.23 8.50
C ARG A 142 8.11 -1.32 8.86
N MET A 143 8.81 -1.57 9.97
CA MET A 143 9.94 -0.74 10.40
C MET A 143 11.19 -1.07 9.60
N ARG A 144 12.06 -0.07 9.43
CA ARG A 144 13.28 -0.16 8.63
C ARG A 144 14.46 0.45 9.38
N TYR A 145 15.63 -0.15 9.21
CA TYR A 145 16.87 0.20 9.89
C TYR A 145 18.02 0.36 8.90
N LEU A 146 19.15 0.93 9.35
CA LEU A 146 20.32 1.16 8.50
C LEU A 146 21.08 -0.14 8.17
N ASP A 147 21.01 -1.15 9.03
CA ASP A 147 21.55 -2.50 8.79
C ASP A 147 20.53 -3.43 8.11
N ALA A 148 19.25 -3.26 8.42
CA ALA A 148 18.13 -4.08 7.97
C ALA A 148 17.05 -3.21 7.28
N PRO A 149 17.14 -2.99 5.95
CA PRO A 149 16.16 -2.18 5.20
C PRO A 149 14.76 -2.81 5.14
N PHE A 150 14.64 -4.08 5.52
CA PHE A 150 13.41 -4.86 5.72
C PHE A 150 13.71 -6.03 6.68
N LEU A 151 12.67 -6.63 7.26
CA LEU A 151 12.79 -7.82 8.11
C LEU A 151 13.34 -8.98 7.28
N SER A 152 14.42 -9.64 7.71
CA SER A 152 15.02 -10.74 6.95
C SER A 152 14.16 -12.01 6.94
N GLY A 153 14.50 -12.93 6.04
CA GLY A 153 13.94 -14.27 5.99
C GLY A 153 14.21 -15.05 7.26
N GLU A 154 15.44 -14.97 7.81
CA GLU A 154 15.80 -15.59 9.09
C GLU A 154 14.93 -15.10 10.25
N HIS A 155 14.71 -13.79 10.36
CA HIS A 155 13.82 -13.21 11.37
C HIS A 155 12.37 -13.61 11.15
N LEU A 156 11.90 -13.70 9.90
CA LEU A 156 10.57 -14.24 9.61
C LEU A 156 10.45 -15.70 10.07
N LEU A 157 11.45 -16.54 9.79
CA LEU A 157 11.46 -17.94 10.23
C LEU A 157 11.51 -18.04 11.76
N GLN A 158 12.26 -17.18 12.46
CA GLN A 158 12.22 -17.09 13.93
C GLN A 158 10.80 -16.75 14.43
N ILE A 159 10.12 -15.79 13.79
CA ILE A 159 8.72 -15.45 14.12
C ILE A 159 7.78 -16.64 13.89
N LEU A 160 7.93 -17.36 12.78
CA LEU A 160 7.09 -18.51 12.43
C LEU A 160 7.35 -19.74 13.33
N ASN A 161 8.60 -19.98 13.72
CA ASN A 161 9.00 -21.07 14.62
C ASN A 161 8.81 -20.74 16.11
N SER A 162 8.49 -19.48 16.48
CA SER A 162 8.29 -19.07 17.88
C SER A 162 6.92 -19.52 18.42
N ASP A 163 6.86 -20.80 18.72
CA ASP A 163 5.63 -21.59 18.85
C ASP A 163 5.03 -21.57 20.28
N SER A 164 4.25 -20.53 20.57
CA SER A 164 3.50 -20.40 21.83
C SER A 164 2.12 -19.75 21.64
N GLY A 165 1.48 -20.02 20.49
CA GLY A 165 0.13 -19.52 20.21
C GLY A 165 -0.18 -19.20 18.74
N ILE A 166 0.63 -19.68 17.79
CA ILE A 166 0.34 -19.58 16.36
C ILE A 166 -0.77 -20.60 16.03
N GLY A 167 -2.02 -20.21 16.27
CA GLY A 167 -3.19 -21.02 15.94
C GLY A 167 -3.24 -21.36 14.44
N ILE A 168 -3.96 -22.43 14.10
CA ILE A 168 -4.10 -22.92 12.71
C ILE A 168 -4.48 -21.76 11.77
N GLY A 169 -3.68 -21.56 10.71
CA GLY A 169 -3.84 -20.48 9.73
C GLY A 169 -3.02 -19.20 9.98
N GLN A 170 -2.40 -19.04 11.15
CA GLN A 170 -1.54 -17.89 11.45
C GLN A 170 -0.25 -17.79 10.60
N PRO A 171 0.44 -18.88 10.18
CA PRO A 171 1.65 -18.79 9.35
C PRO A 171 1.39 -18.06 8.02
N SER A 172 0.29 -18.39 7.32
CA SER A 172 -0.09 -17.73 6.06
C SER A 172 -0.40 -16.25 6.25
N ILE A 173 -0.96 -15.85 7.41
CA ILE A 173 -1.22 -14.44 7.73
C ILE A 173 0.10 -13.69 7.91
N VAL A 174 1.04 -14.24 8.67
CA VAL A 174 2.35 -13.62 8.96
C VAL A 174 3.18 -13.52 7.67
N LEU A 175 3.29 -14.61 6.92
CA LEU A 175 3.93 -14.66 5.60
C LEU A 175 3.31 -13.67 4.62
N GLY A 176 1.98 -13.66 4.50
CA GLY A 176 1.26 -12.78 3.58
C GLY A 176 1.47 -11.30 3.88
N HIS A 177 1.66 -10.91 5.15
CA HIS A 177 2.03 -9.54 5.51
C HIS A 177 3.47 -9.20 5.12
N TRP A 178 4.43 -10.09 5.37
CA TRP A 178 5.83 -9.89 4.99
C TRP A 178 5.99 -9.73 3.46
N LEU A 179 5.42 -10.66 2.68
CA LEU A 179 5.42 -10.62 1.22
C LEU A 179 4.70 -9.39 0.65
N ALA A 180 3.64 -8.90 1.29
CA ALA A 180 2.91 -7.72 0.84
C ALA A 180 3.63 -6.39 1.12
N ILE A 181 4.59 -6.38 2.06
CA ILE A 181 5.36 -5.19 2.44
C ILE A 181 6.64 -5.07 1.60
N LEU A 182 7.31 -6.20 1.30
CA LEU A 182 8.61 -6.23 0.62
C LEU A 182 8.66 -5.41 -0.70
N PRO A 183 7.68 -5.48 -1.62
CA PRO A 183 7.65 -4.63 -2.82
C PRO A 183 7.74 -3.12 -2.54
N ALA A 184 7.02 -2.64 -1.52
CA ALA A 184 7.02 -1.21 -1.19
C ALA A 184 8.34 -0.74 -0.57
N HIS A 185 9.01 -1.61 0.18
CA HIS A 185 10.35 -1.35 0.70
C HIS A 185 11.40 -1.37 -0.43
N LEU A 186 11.30 -2.29 -1.38
CA LEU A 186 12.17 -2.35 -2.56
C LEU A 186 12.02 -1.12 -3.47
N VAL A 187 10.81 -0.60 -3.63
CA VAL A 187 10.56 0.68 -4.33
C VAL A 187 11.14 1.87 -3.56
N ARG A 188 10.99 1.93 -2.22
CA ARG A 188 11.58 2.99 -1.39
C ARG A 188 13.11 3.07 -1.57
N LEU A 189 13.79 1.93 -1.65
CA LEU A 189 15.24 1.87 -1.86
C LEU A 189 15.73 2.55 -3.14
N ASN A 190 14.88 2.71 -4.16
CA ASN A 190 15.26 3.36 -5.42
C ASN A 190 15.18 4.90 -5.35
N THR A 191 14.65 5.48 -4.27
CA THR A 191 14.64 6.93 -4.08
C THR A 191 16.07 7.49 -3.96
N THR A 192 16.26 8.78 -4.23
CA THR A 192 17.58 9.45 -4.15
C THR A 192 18.17 9.42 -2.74
N TRP A 193 17.34 9.59 -1.71
CA TRP A 193 17.79 9.62 -0.31
C TRP A 193 18.09 8.23 0.26
N GLU A 194 17.35 7.18 -0.13
CA GLU A 194 17.65 5.81 0.32
C GLU A 194 18.87 5.21 -0.39
N ARG A 195 19.08 5.53 -1.68
CA ARG A 195 20.29 5.11 -2.43
C ARG A 195 21.60 5.63 -1.85
N ALA A 196 21.56 6.76 -1.12
CA ALA A 196 22.74 7.32 -0.46
C ALA A 196 23.20 6.49 0.75
N VAL A 197 22.33 5.67 1.34
CA VAL A 197 22.61 4.89 2.56
C VAL A 197 22.54 3.37 2.37
N PHE A 198 21.86 2.86 1.33
CA PHE A 198 21.74 1.42 1.07
C PHE A 198 22.41 0.98 -0.24
N PRO A 199 23.21 -0.11 -0.23
CA PRO A 199 23.77 -0.71 -1.45
C PRO A 199 22.69 -1.52 -2.19
N VAL A 200 21.81 -0.83 -2.93
CA VAL A 200 20.58 -1.40 -3.52
C VAL A 200 20.78 -2.72 -4.28
N ALA A 201 21.87 -2.87 -5.04
CA ALA A 201 22.17 -4.10 -5.75
C ALA A 201 22.42 -5.30 -4.81
N LYS A 202 23.14 -5.10 -3.70
CA LYS A 202 23.31 -6.11 -2.66
C LYS A 202 21.97 -6.41 -1.99
N VAL A 203 21.25 -5.37 -1.57
CA VAL A 203 19.98 -5.51 -0.84
C VAL A 203 18.92 -6.25 -1.68
N ARG A 204 18.85 -6.03 -3.00
CA ARG A 204 17.97 -6.80 -3.89
C ARG A 204 18.37 -8.27 -4.01
N LYS A 205 19.67 -8.58 -3.99
CA LYS A 205 20.16 -9.97 -3.97
C LYS A 205 19.81 -10.64 -2.64
N ASP A 206 20.12 -9.98 -1.52
CA ASP A 206 19.79 -10.47 -0.18
C ASP A 206 18.28 -10.77 -0.08
N ALA A 207 17.41 -9.93 -0.67
CA ALA A 207 15.96 -10.18 -0.73
C ALA A 207 15.55 -11.42 -1.55
N VAL A 208 16.29 -11.78 -2.61
CA VAL A 208 16.06 -13.04 -3.35
C VAL A 208 16.48 -14.22 -2.50
N ASP A 209 17.66 -14.14 -1.87
CA ASP A 209 18.20 -15.20 -1.01
C ASP A 209 17.24 -15.45 0.19
N ASP A 210 16.70 -14.38 0.79
CA ASP A 210 15.64 -14.42 1.83
C ASP A 210 14.33 -15.06 1.33
N LEU A 211 13.87 -14.72 0.11
CA LEU A 211 12.67 -15.31 -0.47
C LEU A 211 12.85 -16.82 -0.74
N HIS A 212 14.01 -17.23 -1.27
CA HIS A 212 14.35 -18.64 -1.48
C HIS A 212 14.45 -19.41 -0.15
N LEU A 213 15.03 -18.83 0.89
CA LEU A 213 15.10 -19.40 2.24
C LEU A 213 13.70 -19.63 2.81
N VAL A 214 12.85 -18.61 2.78
CA VAL A 214 11.48 -18.66 3.30
C VAL A 214 10.63 -19.65 2.51
N GLU A 215 10.71 -19.64 1.18
CA GLU A 215 9.96 -20.60 0.35
C GLU A 215 10.41 -22.04 0.54
N SER A 216 11.72 -22.29 0.67
CA SER A 216 12.26 -23.62 0.98
C SER A 216 11.74 -24.16 2.32
N TRP A 217 11.64 -23.28 3.34
CA TRP A 217 11.03 -23.65 4.62
C TRP A 217 9.54 -23.95 4.48
N ILE A 218 8.78 -23.16 3.71
CA ILE A 218 7.35 -23.41 3.46
C ILE A 218 7.15 -24.77 2.76
N ILE A 219 7.91 -25.07 1.71
CA ILE A 219 7.85 -26.36 0.99
C ILE A 219 8.07 -27.54 1.95
N LYS A 220 9.03 -27.41 2.87
CA LYS A 220 9.41 -28.46 3.82
C LYS A 220 8.40 -28.64 4.97
N HIS A 221 7.86 -27.54 5.52
CA HIS A 221 7.10 -27.56 6.78
C HIS A 221 5.59 -27.35 6.59
N HIS A 222 5.17 -26.57 5.60
CA HIS A 222 3.76 -26.23 5.36
C HIS A 222 3.43 -26.11 3.85
N PRO A 223 3.63 -27.16 3.04
CA PRO A 223 3.52 -27.08 1.58
C PRO A 223 2.15 -26.59 1.10
N SER A 224 1.06 -26.90 1.82
CA SER A 224 -0.30 -26.47 1.50
C SER A 224 -0.52 -24.95 1.56
N ILE A 225 0.39 -24.18 2.17
CA ILE A 225 0.37 -22.70 2.07
C ILE A 225 0.59 -22.24 0.63
N LEU A 226 1.30 -23.04 -0.19
CA LEU A 226 1.54 -22.74 -1.60
C LEU A 226 0.38 -23.11 -2.52
N ASP A 227 -0.69 -23.72 -2.01
CA ASP A 227 -1.95 -23.90 -2.76
C ASP A 227 -2.82 -22.62 -2.69
N ASP A 228 -2.53 -21.70 -1.76
CA ASP A 228 -3.21 -20.41 -1.65
C ASP A 228 -2.75 -19.44 -2.75
N LEU A 229 -3.67 -19.14 -3.67
CA LEU A 229 -3.51 -18.13 -4.73
C LEU A 229 -3.02 -16.77 -4.20
N SER A 230 -3.45 -16.36 -3.00
CA SER A 230 -3.06 -15.09 -2.40
C SER A 230 -1.57 -15.05 -2.06
N ILE A 231 -1.01 -16.18 -1.60
CA ILE A 231 0.42 -16.37 -1.30
C ILE A 231 1.22 -16.54 -2.60
N ARG A 232 0.77 -17.39 -3.54
CA ARG A 232 1.43 -17.57 -4.85
C ARG A 232 1.57 -16.25 -5.62
N ARG A 233 0.52 -15.42 -5.64
CA ARG A 233 0.56 -14.06 -6.22
C ARG A 233 1.49 -13.13 -5.45
N ALA A 234 1.54 -13.24 -4.11
CA ALA A 234 2.41 -12.40 -3.29
C ALA A 234 3.90 -12.75 -3.51
N LEU A 235 4.25 -14.04 -3.56
CA LEU A 235 5.59 -14.52 -3.93
C LEU A 235 5.98 -14.04 -5.34
N MET A 236 5.12 -14.25 -6.35
CA MET A 236 5.35 -13.78 -7.71
C MET A 236 5.70 -12.28 -7.76
N HIS A 237 4.90 -11.45 -7.08
CA HIS A 237 5.12 -10.01 -7.06
C HIS A 237 6.40 -9.65 -6.27
N ALA A 238 6.66 -10.31 -5.14
CA ALA A 238 7.87 -10.09 -4.35
C ALA A 238 9.16 -10.41 -5.14
N TYR A 239 9.23 -11.59 -5.78
CA TYR A 239 10.34 -11.94 -6.67
C TYR A 239 10.47 -10.95 -7.83
N ALA A 240 9.37 -10.52 -8.45
CA ALA A 240 9.40 -9.53 -9.53
C ALA A 240 9.97 -8.19 -9.05
N SER A 241 9.57 -7.71 -7.87
CA SER A 241 10.06 -6.45 -7.28
C SER A 241 11.56 -6.44 -6.99
N THR A 242 12.20 -7.61 -6.81
CA THR A 242 13.68 -7.68 -6.74
C THR A 242 14.36 -7.32 -8.06
N ARG A 243 13.65 -7.55 -9.18
CA ARG A 243 14.12 -7.50 -10.57
C ARG A 243 15.30 -8.44 -10.88
N LEU A 244 15.58 -9.42 -10.03
CA LEU A 244 16.69 -10.37 -10.17
C LEU A 244 16.25 -11.84 -10.34
N ALA A 245 14.97 -12.16 -10.11
CA ALA A 245 14.46 -13.54 -10.09
C ALA A 245 13.35 -13.84 -11.14
N PRO A 246 13.57 -13.61 -12.45
CA PRO A 246 12.55 -13.81 -13.49
C PRO A 246 12.10 -15.28 -13.64
N THR A 247 12.97 -16.24 -13.28
CA THR A 247 12.67 -17.67 -13.24
C THR A 247 11.62 -18.01 -12.18
N ASP A 248 11.72 -17.43 -10.98
CA ASP A 248 10.77 -17.65 -9.89
C ASP A 248 9.44 -16.96 -10.16
N VAL A 249 9.46 -15.75 -10.73
CA VAL A 249 8.25 -15.10 -11.25
C VAL A 249 7.52 -16.02 -12.24
N THR A 250 8.25 -16.61 -13.20
CA THR A 250 7.69 -17.54 -14.18
C THR A 250 7.11 -18.79 -13.51
N ARG A 251 7.81 -19.37 -12.53
CA ARG A 251 7.37 -20.54 -11.76
C ARG A 251 6.05 -20.28 -11.00
N HIS A 252 5.90 -19.12 -10.36
CA HIS A 252 4.65 -18.74 -9.71
C HIS A 252 3.54 -18.36 -10.71
N TRP A 253 3.89 -17.71 -11.82
CA TRP A 253 2.95 -17.40 -12.88
C TRP A 253 2.34 -18.67 -13.49
N SER A 254 3.14 -19.70 -13.77
CA SER A 254 2.66 -20.98 -14.29
C SER A 254 1.54 -21.57 -13.44
N PHE A 255 1.67 -21.54 -12.10
CA PHE A 255 0.60 -21.97 -11.19
C PHE A 255 -0.67 -21.10 -11.36
N ILE A 256 -0.52 -19.77 -11.31
CA ILE A 256 -1.67 -18.84 -11.41
C ILE A 256 -2.40 -18.99 -12.75
N SER A 257 -1.67 -19.17 -13.85
CA SER A 257 -2.20 -19.37 -15.20
C SER A 257 -2.87 -20.72 -15.43
N SER A 258 -2.70 -21.69 -14.52
CA SER A 258 -3.42 -22.97 -14.57
C SER A 258 -4.83 -22.89 -13.98
N LEU A 259 -5.12 -21.82 -13.23
CA LEU A 259 -6.45 -21.57 -12.66
C LEU A 259 -7.39 -20.92 -13.68
N PRO A 260 -8.71 -21.18 -13.62
CA PRO A 260 -9.66 -20.53 -14.51
C PRO A 260 -9.68 -19.00 -14.30
N VAL A 261 -9.51 -18.21 -15.37
CA VAL A 261 -9.47 -16.74 -15.30
C VAL A 261 -10.67 -16.13 -14.55
N ALA A 262 -11.84 -16.77 -14.61
CA ALA A 262 -13.04 -16.34 -13.89
C ALA A 262 -12.94 -16.39 -12.35
N THR A 263 -11.97 -17.12 -11.77
CA THR A 263 -11.71 -17.14 -10.32
C THR A 263 -10.63 -16.16 -9.88
N LEU A 264 -9.90 -15.55 -10.83
CA LEU A 264 -8.78 -14.66 -10.53
C LEU A 264 -9.29 -13.25 -10.14
N PRO A 265 -8.93 -12.73 -8.95
CA PRO A 265 -9.28 -11.36 -8.58
C PRO A 265 -8.49 -10.35 -9.42
N LEU A 266 -9.01 -9.13 -9.60
CA LEU A 266 -8.36 -8.07 -10.38
C LEU A 266 -6.90 -7.81 -9.95
N ARG A 267 -6.59 -7.94 -8.66
CA ARG A 267 -5.21 -7.82 -8.14
C ARG A 267 -4.27 -8.93 -8.63
N ALA A 268 -4.76 -10.14 -8.90
CA ALA A 268 -3.93 -11.17 -9.54
C ALA A 268 -3.57 -10.76 -10.97
N ILE A 269 -4.54 -10.24 -11.73
CA ILE A 269 -4.34 -9.75 -13.10
C ILE A 269 -3.31 -8.61 -13.14
N GLU A 270 -3.48 -7.59 -12.29
CA GLU A 270 -2.54 -6.46 -12.19
C GLU A 270 -1.13 -6.96 -11.83
N HIS A 271 -1.01 -7.78 -10.78
CA HIS A 271 0.29 -8.31 -10.35
C HIS A 271 0.96 -9.18 -11.41
N SER A 272 0.21 -9.98 -12.18
CA SER A 272 0.78 -10.78 -13.29
C SER A 272 1.30 -9.89 -14.42
N LEU A 273 0.56 -8.85 -14.80
CA LEU A 273 1.00 -7.90 -15.82
C LEU A 273 2.20 -7.06 -15.36
N SER A 274 2.24 -6.65 -14.09
CA SER A 274 3.36 -5.91 -13.52
C SER A 274 4.61 -6.76 -13.36
N SER A 275 4.46 -8.06 -13.11
CA SER A 275 5.58 -8.98 -12.88
C SER A 275 6.28 -9.45 -14.14
N ALA A 276 5.68 -9.27 -15.33
CA ALA A 276 6.29 -9.68 -16.60
C ALA A 276 7.60 -8.90 -16.87
N PRO A 277 8.78 -9.55 -16.97
CA PRO A 277 10.05 -8.83 -17.12
C PRO A 277 10.33 -8.36 -18.56
N THR A 278 9.65 -8.94 -19.55
CA THR A 278 9.86 -8.67 -20.99
C THR A 278 8.53 -8.48 -21.73
N LEU A 279 8.58 -7.94 -22.94
CA LEU A 279 7.39 -7.77 -23.79
C LEU A 279 6.73 -9.12 -24.12
N ASP A 280 7.52 -10.13 -24.48
CA ASP A 280 7.01 -11.48 -24.76
C ASP A 280 6.27 -12.07 -23.55
N ALA A 281 6.82 -11.90 -22.34
CA ALA A 281 6.17 -12.34 -21.10
C ALA A 281 4.86 -11.55 -20.85
N LEU A 282 4.85 -10.24 -21.11
CA LEU A 282 3.65 -9.41 -20.96
C LEU A 282 2.56 -9.82 -21.98
N HIS A 283 2.94 -10.09 -23.23
CA HIS A 283 2.05 -10.58 -24.28
C HIS A 283 1.47 -11.96 -23.94
N ALA A 284 2.28 -12.87 -23.37
CA ALA A 284 1.83 -14.18 -22.92
C ALA A 284 0.80 -14.07 -21.77
N VAL A 285 1.12 -13.27 -20.74
CA VAL A 285 0.21 -12.98 -19.62
C VAL A 285 -1.10 -12.35 -20.12
N TRP A 286 -1.00 -11.35 -21.00
CA TRP A 286 -2.17 -10.68 -21.57
C TRP A 286 -3.02 -11.61 -22.42
N SER A 287 -2.42 -12.48 -23.23
CA SER A 287 -3.13 -13.42 -24.10
C SER A 287 -3.96 -14.42 -23.29
N HIS A 288 -3.43 -14.91 -22.16
CA HIS A 288 -4.18 -15.75 -21.22
C HIS A 288 -5.42 -15.03 -20.69
N PHE A 289 -5.29 -13.80 -20.18
CA PHE A 289 -6.46 -13.05 -19.69
C PHE A 289 -7.44 -12.65 -20.80
N LYS A 290 -6.93 -12.21 -21.96
CA LYS A 290 -7.74 -11.68 -23.08
C LYS A 290 -8.76 -12.69 -23.59
N LYS A 291 -8.40 -13.97 -23.62
CA LYS A 291 -9.22 -15.08 -24.11
C LYS A 291 -10.43 -15.35 -23.21
N ASP A 292 -10.22 -15.36 -21.90
CA ASP A 292 -11.17 -15.93 -20.94
C ASP A 292 -11.81 -14.88 -19.99
N LEU A 293 -11.44 -13.59 -20.07
CA LEU A 293 -12.12 -12.54 -19.30
C LEU A 293 -13.53 -12.27 -19.83
N LYS A 294 -14.52 -12.32 -18.93
CA LYS A 294 -15.87 -11.79 -19.20
C LYS A 294 -15.86 -10.27 -19.17
N TRP A 295 -15.74 -9.65 -20.34
CA TRP A 295 -15.75 -8.18 -20.52
C TRP A 295 -17.13 -7.53 -20.29
N GLU A 296 -18.18 -8.31 -20.05
CA GLU A 296 -19.60 -7.93 -19.95
C GLU A 296 -19.88 -6.77 -18.96
N LEU A 297 -19.06 -6.61 -17.92
CA LEU A 297 -19.22 -5.55 -16.91
C LEU A 297 -18.63 -4.19 -17.34
N THR A 298 -17.87 -4.12 -18.43
CA THR A 298 -17.36 -2.85 -18.97
C THR A 298 -18.26 -2.40 -20.14
N PRO A 299 -18.82 -1.17 -20.13
CA PRO A 299 -19.59 -0.66 -21.25
C PRO A 299 -18.80 -0.74 -22.57
N LYS A 300 -19.49 -1.08 -23.67
CA LYS A 300 -18.87 -1.19 -25.00
C LYS A 300 -18.14 0.12 -25.34
N GLY A 301 -16.90 0.00 -25.83
CA GLY A 301 -16.03 1.14 -26.15
C GLY A 301 -15.27 1.76 -24.98
N GLN A 302 -15.47 1.31 -23.73
CA GLN A 302 -14.69 1.82 -22.59
C GLN A 302 -13.43 0.98 -22.30
N LEU A 303 -12.40 1.66 -21.79
CA LEU A 303 -11.16 1.05 -21.33
C LEU A 303 -11.38 0.42 -19.94
N SER A 304 -11.29 -0.90 -19.85
CA SER A 304 -11.41 -1.61 -18.57
C SER A 304 -10.12 -1.55 -17.75
N ALA A 305 -10.18 -1.88 -16.45
CA ALA A 305 -8.99 -1.90 -15.59
C ALA A 305 -7.89 -2.87 -16.09
N PRO A 306 -8.17 -4.13 -16.49
CA PRO A 306 -7.15 -5.00 -17.09
C PRO A 306 -6.50 -4.43 -18.35
N ARG A 307 -7.28 -3.75 -19.22
CA ARG A 307 -6.75 -3.09 -20.43
C ARG A 307 -5.89 -1.88 -20.08
N THR A 308 -6.25 -1.14 -19.03
CA THR A 308 -5.43 -0.06 -18.47
C THR A 308 -4.07 -0.60 -18.03
N PHE A 309 -4.05 -1.66 -17.20
CA PHE A 309 -2.81 -2.26 -16.71
C PHE A 309 -1.93 -2.78 -17.85
N TYR A 310 -2.51 -3.43 -18.87
CA TYR A 310 -1.76 -3.87 -20.03
C TYR A 310 -1.08 -2.70 -20.77
N ALA A 311 -1.82 -1.64 -21.09
CA ALA A 311 -1.26 -0.47 -21.77
C ALA A 311 -0.20 0.28 -20.94
N GLN A 312 -0.38 0.34 -19.61
CA GLN A 312 0.62 0.86 -18.70
C GLN A 312 1.91 0.04 -18.73
N HIS A 313 1.82 -1.30 -18.72
CA HIS A 313 3.00 -2.16 -18.72
C HIS A 313 3.66 -2.35 -20.09
N LEU A 314 2.93 -2.16 -21.21
CA LEU A 314 3.55 -1.98 -22.54
C LEU A 314 4.45 -0.74 -22.54
N SER A 315 3.93 0.38 -22.05
CA SER A 315 4.65 1.65 -21.95
C SER A 315 5.88 1.55 -21.02
N ARG A 316 5.75 0.84 -19.89
CA ARG A 316 6.87 0.51 -18.98
C ARG A 316 8.01 -0.22 -19.70
N LEU A 317 7.67 -1.16 -20.57
CA LEU A 317 8.62 -2.00 -21.31
C LEU A 317 9.08 -1.37 -22.64
N GLY A 318 8.80 -0.08 -22.87
CA GLY A 318 9.25 0.68 -24.04
C GLY A 318 8.40 0.51 -25.31
N ALA A 319 7.36 -0.32 -25.30
CA ALA A 319 6.46 -0.53 -26.44
C ALA A 319 5.37 0.57 -26.52
N LEU A 320 5.80 1.83 -26.61
CA LEU A 320 4.90 2.99 -26.67
C LEU A 320 3.97 2.93 -27.91
N ASP A 321 4.52 2.66 -29.09
CA ASP A 321 3.75 2.55 -30.34
C ASP A 321 2.68 1.44 -30.27
N GLU A 322 2.98 0.31 -29.61
CA GLU A 322 2.00 -0.76 -29.38
C GLU A 322 0.91 -0.30 -28.39
N ALA A 323 1.30 0.41 -27.32
CA ALA A 323 0.37 0.93 -26.34
C ALA A 323 -0.57 1.99 -26.96
N GLU A 324 -0.06 2.90 -27.80
CA GLU A 324 -0.86 3.87 -28.56
C GLU A 324 -1.81 3.17 -29.54
N LYS A 325 -1.30 2.20 -30.32
CA LYS A 325 -2.10 1.39 -31.24
C LYS A 325 -3.18 0.57 -30.53
N PHE A 326 -2.91 0.09 -29.31
CA PHE A 326 -3.88 -0.59 -28.48
C PHE A 326 -4.95 0.39 -27.95
N LEU A 327 -4.53 1.58 -27.51
CA LEU A 327 -5.40 2.60 -26.91
C LEU A 327 -6.26 3.38 -27.92
N SER A 328 -5.85 3.48 -29.20
CA SER A 328 -6.58 4.21 -30.25
C SER A 328 -8.03 3.74 -30.48
N HIS A 329 -8.35 2.52 -30.03
CA HIS A 329 -9.68 1.93 -30.08
C HIS A 329 -10.62 2.41 -28.95
N TYR A 330 -10.14 3.28 -28.05
CA TYR A 330 -10.84 3.75 -26.85
C TYR A 330 -10.77 5.29 -26.72
N PRO A 331 -11.75 5.92 -26.05
CA PRO A 331 -11.63 7.32 -25.66
C PRO A 331 -10.40 7.56 -24.77
N PRO A 332 -9.70 8.72 -24.89
CA PRO A 332 -8.54 9.04 -24.05
C PRO A 332 -8.87 8.99 -22.56
N HIS A 333 -8.14 8.17 -21.80
CA HIS A 333 -8.45 7.86 -20.40
C HIS A 333 -7.32 8.25 -19.45
N GLY A 334 -7.64 9.02 -18.40
CA GLY A 334 -6.65 9.69 -17.56
C GLY A 334 -5.78 8.79 -16.70
N SER A 335 -6.12 7.49 -16.56
CA SER A 335 -5.26 6.50 -15.89
C SER A 335 -4.01 6.11 -16.69
N VAL A 336 -3.99 6.38 -18.00
CA VAL A 336 -2.90 5.95 -18.90
C VAL A 336 -2.42 7.06 -19.84
N ALA A 337 -3.28 8.03 -20.20
CA ALA A 337 -2.92 9.12 -21.11
C ALA A 337 -1.77 10.02 -20.60
N TRP A 338 -1.52 10.06 -19.29
CA TRP A 338 -0.39 10.78 -18.69
C TRP A 338 0.98 10.21 -19.08
N MET A 339 1.03 8.97 -19.56
CA MET A 339 2.26 8.29 -19.97
C MET A 339 2.73 8.68 -21.37
N PHE A 340 1.86 9.33 -22.15
CA PHE A 340 2.11 9.72 -23.53
C PHE A 340 2.30 11.24 -23.65
N PRO A 341 2.92 11.71 -24.76
CA PRO A 341 2.89 13.11 -25.16
C PRO A 341 1.46 13.67 -25.19
N ASP A 342 1.33 15.00 -25.19
CA ASP A 342 0.02 15.59 -25.43
C ASP A 342 -0.47 15.29 -26.85
N PRO A 343 -1.77 14.94 -27.01
CA PRO A 343 -2.31 14.68 -28.33
C PRO A 343 -2.23 15.96 -29.19
N PRO A 344 -2.07 15.82 -30.52
CA PRO A 344 -2.05 16.96 -31.42
C PRO A 344 -3.38 17.75 -31.34
N PRO A 345 -3.42 19.02 -31.76
CA PRO A 345 -4.62 19.87 -31.67
C PRO A 345 -5.88 19.26 -32.31
N ASP A 346 -5.70 18.50 -33.39
CA ASP A 346 -6.76 17.81 -34.14
C ASP A 346 -7.05 16.39 -33.64
N GLY A 347 -6.40 15.98 -32.54
CA GLY A 347 -6.55 14.65 -31.94
C GLY A 347 -7.88 14.41 -31.22
N PRO A 348 -8.13 13.17 -30.74
CA PRO A 348 -9.35 12.84 -30.01
C PRO A 348 -9.43 13.66 -28.72
N LYS A 349 -10.50 14.46 -28.60
CA LYS A 349 -10.70 15.36 -27.45
C LYS A 349 -10.96 14.57 -26.17
N MET A 350 -10.07 14.75 -25.18
CA MET A 350 -10.24 14.21 -23.84
C MET A 350 -11.31 15.01 -23.08
N ASP A 351 -12.18 14.33 -22.33
CA ASP A 351 -13.15 15.03 -21.47
C ASP A 351 -12.45 15.77 -20.32
N LYS A 352 -13.12 16.79 -19.77
CA LYS A 352 -12.56 17.65 -18.71
C LYS A 352 -12.10 16.88 -17.46
N ARG A 353 -12.78 15.79 -17.09
CA ARG A 353 -12.41 14.99 -15.91
C ARG A 353 -11.15 14.19 -16.19
N ASN A 354 -11.08 13.53 -17.34
CA ASN A 354 -9.89 12.79 -17.75
C ASN A 354 -8.71 13.73 -17.96
N ALA A 355 -8.90 14.94 -18.50
CA ALA A 355 -7.84 15.95 -18.63
C ALA A 355 -7.24 16.37 -17.27
N ILE A 356 -8.09 16.62 -16.26
CA ILE A 356 -7.63 16.92 -14.89
C ILE A 356 -6.86 15.74 -14.29
N VAL A 357 -7.36 14.50 -14.46
CA VAL A 357 -6.68 13.30 -13.94
C VAL A 357 -5.34 13.07 -14.65
N THR A 358 -5.27 13.25 -15.97
CA THR A 358 -4.03 13.19 -16.76
C THR A 358 -3.00 14.18 -16.23
N GLN A 359 -3.37 15.45 -16.04
CA GLN A 359 -2.44 16.47 -15.57
C GLN A 359 -1.94 16.20 -14.13
N LYS A 360 -2.83 15.78 -13.23
CA LYS A 360 -2.43 15.35 -11.87
C LYS A 360 -1.47 14.16 -11.89
N ASN A 361 -1.76 13.16 -12.71
CA ASN A 361 -0.91 11.99 -12.86
C ASN A 361 0.46 12.33 -13.47
N ARG A 362 0.53 13.24 -14.44
CA ARG A 362 1.81 13.75 -14.98
C ARG A 362 2.63 14.48 -13.91
N LEU A 363 2.00 15.34 -13.11
CA LEU A 363 2.68 16.02 -12.01
C LEU A 363 3.24 15.01 -11.00
N ALA A 364 2.40 14.10 -10.49
CA ALA A 364 2.83 13.08 -9.53
C ALA A 364 3.93 12.17 -10.10
N ALA A 365 3.83 11.74 -11.36
CA ALA A 365 4.88 10.96 -12.02
C ALA A 365 6.19 11.75 -12.18
N SER A 366 6.12 13.05 -12.44
CA SER A 366 7.29 13.94 -12.50
C SER A 366 7.97 14.05 -11.13
N GLU A 367 7.20 14.26 -10.05
CA GLU A 367 7.70 14.31 -8.67
C GLU A 367 8.43 13.01 -8.30
N LEU A 368 7.81 11.86 -8.57
CA LEU A 368 8.40 10.54 -8.30
C LEU A 368 9.69 10.31 -9.09
N ARG A 369 9.74 10.71 -10.37
CA ARG A 369 10.95 10.64 -11.21
C ARG A 369 12.05 11.58 -10.72
N SER A 370 11.72 12.80 -10.29
CA SER A 370 12.71 13.72 -9.68
C SER A 370 13.27 13.19 -8.36
N ASN A 371 12.50 12.39 -7.63
CA ASN A 371 12.94 11.65 -6.44
C ASN A 371 13.68 10.34 -6.79
N GLY A 372 13.96 10.10 -8.07
CA GLY A 372 14.83 9.03 -8.56
C GLY A 372 14.14 7.73 -8.95
N LEU A 373 12.82 7.63 -8.85
CA LEU A 373 12.07 6.43 -9.21
C LEU A 373 11.94 6.28 -10.73
N ASP A 374 12.09 5.06 -11.24
CA ASP A 374 11.87 4.76 -12.65
C ASP A 374 10.38 4.51 -12.97
N LEU A 375 10.06 4.22 -14.24
CA LEU A 375 8.67 4.07 -14.66
C LEU A 375 7.97 2.84 -14.05
N GLU A 376 8.70 1.80 -13.69
CA GLU A 376 8.14 0.64 -12.99
C GLU A 376 7.75 0.99 -11.56
N ASP A 377 8.65 1.67 -10.85
CA ASP A 377 8.41 2.16 -9.50
C ASP A 377 7.27 3.19 -9.46
N VAL A 378 7.23 4.14 -10.42
CA VAL A 378 6.16 5.13 -10.56
C VAL A 378 4.80 4.45 -10.75
N LEU A 379 4.72 3.44 -11.62
CA LEU A 379 3.49 2.65 -11.80
C LEU A 379 3.10 1.90 -10.52
N PHE A 380 4.06 1.32 -9.79
CA PHE A 380 3.78 0.68 -8.50
C PHE A 380 3.26 1.69 -7.47
N VAL A 381 3.82 2.91 -7.37
CA VAL A 381 3.35 3.93 -6.43
C VAL A 381 1.93 4.41 -6.78
N MET A 382 1.63 4.59 -8.07
CA MET A 382 0.35 5.10 -8.55
C MET A 382 -0.75 4.04 -8.72
N SER A 383 -0.41 2.74 -8.64
CA SER A 383 -1.34 1.61 -8.74
C SER A 383 -2.46 1.66 -7.70
N VAL A 384 -3.67 1.26 -8.10
CA VAL A 384 -4.86 1.15 -7.23
C VAL A 384 -4.75 0.07 -6.16
N HIS A 385 -3.74 -0.80 -6.23
CA HIS A 385 -3.47 -1.86 -5.26
C HIS A 385 -2.17 -1.64 -4.48
N SER A 386 -1.50 -0.52 -4.75
CA SER A 386 -0.33 -0.06 -4.00
C SER A 386 -0.66 0.30 -2.55
N PRO A 387 0.24 0.02 -1.58
CA PRO A 387 0.12 0.60 -0.24
C PRO A 387 0.30 2.13 -0.24
N PHE A 388 0.89 2.71 -1.30
CA PHE A 388 1.06 4.16 -1.45
C PHE A 388 -0.20 4.87 -1.94
N TYR A 389 -1.16 4.16 -2.54
CA TYR A 389 -2.27 4.73 -3.32
C TYR A 389 -3.16 5.73 -2.56
N MET A 390 -3.46 5.45 -1.29
CA MET A 390 -4.27 6.33 -0.44
C MET A 390 -3.55 7.65 -0.10
N SER A 391 -2.21 7.64 -0.07
CA SER A 391 -1.38 8.84 0.14
C SER A 391 -1.02 9.54 -1.19
N ALA A 392 -1.03 8.79 -2.30
CA ALA A 392 -0.74 9.31 -3.63
C ALA A 392 -1.92 10.08 -4.26
N ARG A 393 -3.15 9.87 -3.76
CA ARG A 393 -4.32 10.65 -4.16
C ARG A 393 -4.60 11.78 -3.19
N ASP A 394 -4.63 13.00 -3.73
CA ASP A 394 -5.26 14.12 -3.05
C ASP A 394 -6.75 13.78 -2.85
N GLU A 395 -7.16 13.52 -1.61
CA GLU A 395 -8.57 13.61 -1.23
C GLU A 395 -8.98 15.08 -1.30
N VAL A 396 -9.43 15.51 -2.48
CA VAL A 396 -10.29 16.69 -2.58
C VAL A 396 -11.48 16.43 -1.65
N PRO A 397 -11.78 17.31 -0.68
CA PRO A 397 -12.95 17.18 0.16
C PRO A 397 -14.19 17.48 -0.68
N ASP A 398 -14.64 16.50 -1.47
CA ASP A 398 -15.82 16.61 -2.32
C ASP A 398 -17.09 16.48 -1.49
N ALA A 399 -17.35 17.53 -0.71
CA ALA A 399 -18.55 17.71 0.08
C ALA A 399 -19.82 17.94 -0.78
N GLN A 400 -19.67 18.06 -2.11
CA GLN A 400 -20.76 18.38 -3.03
C GLN A 400 -21.32 17.14 -3.77
N THR A 401 -20.50 16.20 -4.25
CA THR A 401 -21.05 15.00 -4.94
C THR A 401 -21.87 14.08 -4.03
N ARG A 402 -21.64 14.08 -2.71
CA ARG A 402 -22.49 13.32 -1.76
C ARG A 402 -23.88 13.92 -1.50
N ARG A 403 -24.18 15.16 -1.92
CA ARG A 403 -25.51 15.77 -1.76
C ARG A 403 -26.47 15.51 -2.93
N GLY A 404 -25.98 14.98 -4.06
CA GLY A 404 -26.79 14.77 -5.27
C GLY A 404 -27.41 13.37 -5.43
N LEU A 405 -26.96 12.36 -4.68
CA LEU A 405 -27.52 11.01 -4.78
C LEU A 405 -28.79 10.88 -3.91
N PRO A 406 -29.95 10.52 -4.46
CA PRO A 406 -31.16 10.34 -3.66
C PRO A 406 -30.95 9.20 -2.67
N LYS A 407 -31.27 9.44 -1.39
CA LYS A 407 -31.26 8.41 -0.34
C LYS A 407 -32.30 7.35 -0.64
N VAL A 408 -31.92 6.30 -1.36
CA VAL A 408 -32.75 5.10 -1.55
C VAL A 408 -33.02 4.50 -0.17
N LYS A 409 -34.26 4.62 0.32
CA LYS A 409 -34.69 3.93 1.54
C LYS A 409 -34.53 2.42 1.31
N PRO A 410 -33.91 1.66 2.22
CA PRO A 410 -33.80 0.22 2.07
C PRO A 410 -35.20 -0.40 1.99
N LEU A 411 -35.43 -1.22 0.96
CA LEU A 411 -36.70 -1.93 0.76
C LEU A 411 -37.06 -2.75 2.01
N LYS A 412 -38.30 -2.60 2.49
CA LYS A 412 -38.87 -3.36 3.62
C LYS A 412 -38.95 -4.85 3.26
N GLY A 413 -37.83 -5.55 3.44
CA GLY A 413 -37.67 -6.98 3.13
C GLY A 413 -36.25 -7.49 3.37
N ALA A 414 -35.23 -6.65 3.14
CA ALA A 414 -33.82 -7.04 3.30
C ALA A 414 -33.48 -7.50 4.74
N ALA A 415 -34.08 -6.90 5.76
CA ALA A 415 -33.90 -7.31 7.16
C ALA A 415 -34.49 -8.72 7.45
N LYS A 416 -35.62 -9.08 6.83
CA LYS A 416 -36.28 -10.37 7.02
C LYS A 416 -35.45 -11.49 6.37
N ALA A 417 -34.99 -11.28 5.14
CA ALA A 417 -34.10 -12.22 4.44
C ALA A 417 -32.79 -12.48 5.19
N LYS A 418 -32.20 -11.44 5.80
CA LYS A 418 -30.95 -11.57 6.59
C LYS A 418 -31.15 -12.36 7.89
N ALA A 419 -32.33 -12.26 8.51
CA ALA A 419 -32.69 -13.07 9.68
C ALA A 419 -32.92 -14.55 9.31
N THR A 420 -33.64 -14.83 8.22
CA THR A 420 -33.89 -16.21 7.76
C THR A 420 -32.60 -16.92 7.34
N ALA A 421 -31.67 -16.23 6.66
CA ALA A 421 -30.36 -16.79 6.30
C ALA A 421 -29.49 -17.11 7.52
N LYS A 422 -29.57 -16.30 8.60
CA LYS A 422 -28.84 -16.57 9.84
C LYS A 422 -29.41 -17.79 10.58
N ALA A 423 -30.73 -17.90 10.69
CA ALA A 423 -31.39 -19.04 11.33
C ALA A 423 -31.04 -20.37 10.63
N LYS A 424 -31.02 -20.39 9.29
CA LYS A 424 -30.70 -21.60 8.52
C LYS A 424 -29.25 -22.08 8.72
N MET A 425 -28.29 -21.15 8.81
CA MET A 425 -26.89 -21.49 9.15
C MET A 425 -26.74 -22.03 10.58
N GLU A 426 -27.47 -21.47 11.55
CA GLU A 426 -27.44 -21.95 12.94
C GLU A 426 -28.11 -23.33 13.12
N GLU A 427 -29.02 -23.71 12.22
CA GLU A 427 -29.64 -25.04 12.16
C GLU A 427 -28.73 -26.10 11.51
N GLU A 428 -28.13 -25.79 10.35
CA GLU A 428 -27.16 -26.68 9.68
C GLU A 428 -25.93 -26.97 10.58
N ALA A 429 -25.45 -25.97 11.33
CA ALA A 429 -24.37 -26.13 12.30
C ALA A 429 -24.74 -27.05 13.50
N ARG A 430 -26.04 -27.19 13.84
CA ARG A 430 -26.50 -28.07 14.92
C ARG A 430 -26.67 -29.52 14.48
N PHE A 431 -27.02 -29.77 13.22
CA PHE A 431 -27.17 -31.13 12.69
C PHE A 431 -25.86 -31.75 12.20
N GLY A 432 -24.91 -30.96 11.66
CA GLY A 432 -23.64 -31.47 11.15
C GLY A 432 -22.74 -32.16 12.18
N VAL A 433 -22.86 -31.82 13.47
CA VAL A 433 -22.00 -32.35 14.55
C VAL A 433 -22.41 -33.76 15.00
N ARG A 434 -23.62 -34.24 14.66
CA ARG A 434 -24.15 -35.53 15.14
C ARG A 434 -23.84 -36.74 14.25
N ALA A 435 -23.24 -36.52 13.07
CA ALA A 435 -23.06 -37.56 12.05
C ALA A 435 -21.69 -38.28 12.06
N VAL A 436 -20.75 -37.87 12.92
CA VAL A 436 -19.36 -38.40 12.94
C VAL A 436 -19.11 -39.39 14.10
N VAL A 437 -20.14 -39.70 14.92
CA VAL A 437 -20.01 -40.61 16.08
C VAL A 437 -21.04 -41.76 16.03
N SER A 438 -21.08 -42.52 14.93
CA SER A 438 -21.77 -43.84 14.89
C SER A 438 -21.35 -44.75 13.72
N GLN A 439 -20.06 -45.02 13.53
CA GLN A 439 -19.60 -46.15 12.69
C GLN A 439 -18.48 -46.94 13.37
N ASP A 440 -18.83 -47.61 14.49
CA ASP A 440 -18.03 -48.72 15.01
C ASP A 440 -18.91 -49.69 15.85
N ALA A 441 -19.75 -50.47 15.18
CA ALA A 441 -20.47 -51.60 15.80
C ALA A 441 -20.98 -52.65 14.77
N LYS A 442 -20.26 -53.78 14.71
CA LYS A 442 -20.75 -55.18 14.51
C LYS A 442 -21.85 -55.47 13.46
N GLY A 443 -21.55 -56.38 12.51
CA GLY A 443 -22.59 -56.97 11.65
C GLY A 443 -22.18 -58.10 10.69
N LYS A 444 -21.45 -59.15 11.13
CA LYS A 444 -21.27 -60.37 10.30
C LYS A 444 -22.61 -61.13 10.17
N GLY A 445 -22.99 -61.53 8.95
CA GLY A 445 -24.22 -62.32 8.75
C GLY A 445 -24.54 -62.75 7.31
N LYS A 446 -23.63 -63.47 6.62
CA LYS A 446 -23.94 -64.07 5.31
C LYS A 446 -24.80 -65.34 5.47
N GLY A 447 -26.08 -65.25 5.12
CA GLY A 447 -26.94 -66.40 4.82
C GLY A 447 -26.79 -66.87 3.36
N LYS A 448 -26.90 -68.17 3.11
CA LYS A 448 -26.53 -68.84 1.84
C LYS A 448 -27.77 -69.34 1.08
N LYS A 449 -27.76 -69.26 -0.26
CA LYS A 449 -28.49 -70.06 -1.31
C LYS A 449 -28.88 -69.14 -2.50
N SER A 450 -29.04 -69.59 -3.76
CA SER A 450 -28.52 -70.76 -4.51
C SER A 450 -29.09 -70.72 -5.95
N ARG A 451 -28.29 -71.03 -6.99
CA ARG A 451 -28.70 -71.25 -8.41
C ARG A 451 -29.33 -70.04 -9.13
N VAL A 452 -29.25 -69.90 -10.46
CA VAL A 452 -28.54 -70.66 -11.52
C VAL A 452 -27.44 -69.76 -12.09
#